data_AF-A0A960E9R9-F1
#
_entry.id   AF-A0A960E9R9-F1
#
_cell.length_a   1.000
_cell.length_b   1.000
_cell.length_c   1.000
_cell.angle_alpha   90.00
_cell.angle_beta   90.00
_cell.angle_gamma   90.00
#
_symmetry.space_group_name_H-M   'P 1'
#
loop_
_entity.id
_entity.type
_entity.pdbx_description
1 polymer ?
#
loop_
_entity_poly.entity_id
_entity_poly.type
_entity_poly.pdbx_seq_one_letter_code
_entity_poly.pdbx_strand_id
1 'polypeptide(L)'
;MTDVDLLIIWANLVMVIAAILANVVGAVGDDPRQRPMWAAIAALGVLYAGGYLWVLNTGDTVSWSRAFRGVSIAAWAIVWIVPPLRSVWLHRRDLAAMRHQAKSVKKRIDR
;
A
#
# COMPACT_ATOMS: atom_id res chain seq x y z
N MET A 1 -18.07 -24.46 -4.61
CA MET A 1 -17.85 -23.03 -4.92
C MET A 1 -18.90 -22.64 -5.94
N THR A 2 -19.64 -21.56 -5.70
CA THR A 2 -20.68 -21.09 -6.63
C THR A 2 -20.07 -20.26 -7.76
N ASP A 3 -20.81 -20.04 -8.85
CA ASP A 3 -20.37 -19.15 -9.94
C ASP A 3 -20.13 -17.72 -9.45
N VAL A 4 -20.92 -17.28 -8.46
CA VAL A 4 -20.77 -15.97 -7.82
C VAL A 4 -19.45 -15.90 -7.04
N ASP A 5 -19.09 -16.95 -6.30
CA ASP A 5 -17.80 -17.00 -5.58
C ASP A 5 -16.64 -16.93 -6.55
N LEU A 6 -16.72 -17.67 -7.67
CA LEU A 6 -15.70 -17.68 -8.69
C LEU A 6 -15.51 -16.29 -9.33
N LEU A 7 -16.61 -15.61 -9.65
CA LEU A 7 -16.59 -14.24 -10.16
C LEU A 7 -15.93 -13.28 -9.17
N ILE A 8 -16.26 -13.39 -7.87
CA ILE A 8 -15.68 -12.55 -6.81
C ILE A 8 -14.17 -12.79 -6.70
N ILE A 9 -13.72 -14.04 -6.76
CA ILE A 9 -12.29 -14.37 -6.68
C ILE A 9 -11.53 -13.80 -7.88
N TRP A 10 -12.07 -13.94 -9.09
CA TRP A 10 -11.47 -13.35 -10.30
C TRP A 10 -11.42 -11.82 -10.24
N ALA A 11 -12.51 -11.18 -9.81
CA ALA A 11 -12.54 -9.73 -9.66
C ALA A 11 -11.48 -9.25 -8.66
N ASN A 12 -11.37 -9.92 -7.50
CA ASN A 12 -10.34 -9.60 -6.51
C ASN A 12 -8.92 -9.83 -7.04
N LEU A 13 -8.70 -10.90 -7.81
CA LEU A 13 -7.40 -11.16 -8.43
C LEU A 13 -7.01 -10.05 -9.41
N VAL A 14 -7.94 -9.59 -10.25
CA VAL A 14 -7.69 -8.49 -11.19
C VAL A 14 -7.39 -7.19 -10.42
N MET A 15 -8.19 -6.87 -9.41
CA MET A 15 -7.98 -5.66 -8.60
C MET A 15 -6.66 -5.70 -7.83
N VAL A 16 -6.25 -6.85 -7.29
CA VAL A 16 -4.97 -6.95 -6.59
C VAL A 16 -3.79 -6.82 -7.55
N ILE A 17 -3.88 -7.36 -8.76
CA ILE A 17 -2.85 -7.16 -9.80
C ILE A 17 -2.74 -5.68 -10.16
N ALA A 18 -3.86 -5.00 -10.39
CA ALA A 18 -3.86 -3.56 -10.66
C ALA A 18 -3.23 -2.77 -9.49
N ALA A 19 -3.54 -3.14 -8.24
CA ALA A 19 -2.95 -2.54 -7.06
C ALA A 19 -1.43 -2.77 -6.99
N ILE A 20 -0.93 -3.98 -7.25
CA ILE A 20 0.52 -4.27 -7.31
C ILE A 20 1.19 -3.34 -8.30
N LEU A 21 0.66 -3.25 -9.52
CA LEU A 21 1.23 -2.42 -10.58
C LEU A 21 1.26 -0.94 -10.18
N ALA A 22 0.16 -0.41 -9.64
CA ALA A 22 0.09 0.97 -9.17
C ALA A 22 1.13 1.26 -8.08
N ASN A 23 1.31 0.34 -7.13
CA ASN A 23 2.27 0.48 -6.04
C ASN A 23 3.72 0.32 -6.52
N VAL A 24 3.99 -0.54 -7.50
CA VAL A 24 5.32 -0.64 -8.15
C VAL A 24 5.67 0.65 -8.88
N VAL A 25 4.72 1.21 -9.64
CA VAL A 25 4.90 2.50 -10.31
C VAL A 25 5.19 3.61 -9.28
N GLY A 26 4.44 3.66 -8.18
CA GLY A 26 4.71 4.58 -7.08
C GLY A 26 6.09 4.38 -6.44
N ALA A 27 6.53 3.13 -6.26
CA ALA A 27 7.84 2.82 -5.70
C ALA A 27 9.00 3.23 -6.62
N VAL A 28 8.82 3.24 -7.94
CA VAL A 28 9.87 3.62 -8.89
C VAL A 28 9.87 5.13 -9.15
N GLY A 29 8.68 5.71 -9.40
CA GLY A 29 8.53 7.06 -9.95
C GLY A 29 8.28 8.20 -8.96
N ASP A 30 7.92 7.92 -7.71
CA ASP A 30 7.52 8.95 -6.74
C ASP A 30 8.58 9.21 -5.65
N ASP A 31 8.25 10.05 -4.66
CA ASP A 31 9.10 10.45 -3.53
C ASP A 31 9.82 9.24 -2.91
N PRO A 32 11.18 9.21 -2.94
CA PRO A 32 11.99 8.15 -2.35
C PRO A 32 11.63 7.79 -0.91
N ARG A 33 11.10 8.77 -0.14
CA ARG A 33 10.70 8.61 1.27
C ARG A 33 9.48 7.70 1.44
N GLN A 34 8.66 7.55 0.39
CA GLN A 34 7.45 6.73 0.38
C GLN A 34 7.68 5.34 -0.21
N ARG A 35 8.80 5.10 -0.91
CA ARG A 35 9.10 3.81 -1.56
C ARG A 35 8.94 2.58 -0.67
N PRO A 36 9.38 2.57 0.61
CA PRO A 36 9.21 1.40 1.46
C PRO A 36 7.73 1.05 1.69
N MET A 37 6.86 2.06 1.78
CA MET A 37 5.41 1.86 1.94
C MET A 37 4.81 1.26 0.66
N TRP A 38 5.11 1.87 -0.49
CA TRP A 38 4.68 1.37 -1.79
C TRP A 38 5.13 -0.08 -2.03
N ALA A 39 6.40 -0.38 -1.75
CA ALA A 39 6.96 -1.73 -1.87
C ALA A 39 6.28 -2.74 -0.92
N ALA A 40 6.01 -2.34 0.33
CA ALA A 40 5.31 -3.20 1.28
C ALA A 40 3.88 -3.54 0.83
N ILE A 41 3.14 -2.56 0.31
CA ILE A 41 1.79 -2.77 -0.22
C ILE A 41 1.84 -3.66 -1.47
N ALA A 42 2.79 -3.44 -2.37
CA ALA A 42 2.98 -4.31 -3.53
C ALA A 42 3.30 -5.77 -3.13
N ALA A 43 4.19 -5.96 -2.15
CA ALA A 43 4.53 -7.29 -1.63
C ALA A 43 3.32 -8.01 -1.02
N LEU A 44 2.49 -7.29 -0.24
CA LEU A 44 1.21 -7.82 0.25
C LEU A 44 0.29 -8.20 -0.91
N GLY A 45 0.20 -7.35 -1.93
CA GLY A 45 -0.58 -7.64 -3.13
C GLY A 45 -0.16 -8.95 -3.80
N VAL A 46 1.15 -9.20 -3.96
CA VAL A 46 1.67 -10.45 -4.51
C VAL A 46 1.25 -11.65 -3.66
N LEU A 47 1.30 -11.53 -2.33
CA LEU A 47 0.86 -12.59 -1.42
C LEU A 47 -0.63 -12.90 -1.60
N TYR A 48 -1.48 -11.88 -1.72
CA TYR A 48 -2.91 -12.05 -1.98
C TYR A 48 -3.20 -12.64 -3.37
N ALA A 49 -2.46 -12.20 -4.40
CA ALA A 49 -2.58 -12.77 -5.74
C ALA A 49 -2.28 -14.28 -5.72
N GLY A 50 -1.20 -14.69 -5.05
CA GLY A 50 -0.89 -16.11 -4.83
C GLY A 50 -2.00 -16.84 -4.06
N GLY A 51 -2.58 -16.19 -3.05
CA GLY A 51 -3.74 -16.72 -2.32
C GLY A 51 -4.96 -16.95 -3.21
N TYR A 52 -5.33 -15.99 -4.06
CA TYR A 52 -6.45 -16.16 -4.98
C TYR A 52 -6.18 -17.25 -6.02
N LEU A 53 -4.96 -17.32 -6.56
CA LEU A 53 -4.56 -18.40 -7.46
C LEU A 53 -4.64 -19.77 -6.78
N TRP A 54 -4.27 -19.86 -5.50
CA TRP A 54 -4.44 -21.08 -4.71
C TRP A 54 -5.91 -21.50 -4.63
N VAL A 55 -6.82 -20.58 -4.30
CA VAL A 55 -8.27 -20.88 -4.24
C VAL A 55 -8.82 -21.27 -5.61
N LEU A 56 -8.39 -20.60 -6.68
CA LEU A 56 -8.81 -20.95 -8.04
C LEU A 56 -8.37 -22.37 -8.43
N ASN A 57 -7.23 -22.83 -7.94
CA ASN A 57 -6.71 -24.16 -8.23
C ASN A 57 -7.33 -25.27 -7.37
N THR A 58 -7.61 -25.01 -6.09
CA THR A 58 -8.07 -26.05 -5.15
C THR A 58 -9.56 -26.01 -4.85
N GLY A 59 -10.21 -24.85 -5.04
CA GLY A 59 -11.58 -24.60 -4.58
C GLY A 59 -11.74 -24.52 -3.06
N ASP A 60 -10.66 -24.60 -2.28
CA ASP A 60 -10.71 -24.62 -0.81
C ASP A 60 -10.65 -23.21 -0.21
N THR A 61 -11.83 -22.60 -0.07
CA THR A 61 -11.99 -21.28 0.54
C THR A 61 -11.79 -21.28 2.05
N VAL A 62 -11.99 -22.43 2.72
CA VAL A 62 -11.91 -22.54 4.18
C VAL A 62 -10.47 -22.49 4.64
N SER A 63 -9.59 -23.28 4.02
CA SER A 63 -8.15 -23.26 4.32
C SER A 63 -7.53 -21.92 3.96
N TRP A 64 -7.93 -21.33 2.83
CA TRP A 64 -7.49 -19.99 2.45
C TRP A 64 -7.89 -18.95 3.51
N SER A 65 -9.15 -18.93 3.94
CA SER A 65 -9.64 -17.97 4.93
C SER A 65 -8.91 -18.10 6.28
N ARG A 66 -8.61 -19.33 6.71
CA ARG A 66 -7.82 -19.58 7.93
C ARG A 66 -6.40 -19.04 7.81
N ALA A 67 -5.73 -19.29 6.68
CA ALA A 67 -4.36 -18.83 6.44
C ALA A 67 -4.27 -17.30 6.31
N PHE A 68 -5.19 -16.68 5.58
CA PHE A 68 -5.16 -15.25 5.28
C PHE A 68 -5.77 -14.36 6.36
N ARG A 69 -6.36 -14.92 7.43
CA ARG A 69 -6.96 -14.12 8.51
C ARG A 69 -5.95 -13.19 9.19
N GLY A 70 -4.80 -13.74 9.56
CA GLY A 70 -3.72 -12.96 10.17
C GLY A 70 -3.12 -11.94 9.19
N VAL A 71 -2.91 -12.37 7.94
CA VAL A 71 -2.43 -11.49 6.86
C VAL A 71 -3.36 -10.30 6.66
N SER A 72 -4.67 -10.53 6.69
CA SER A 72 -5.70 -9.49 6.50
C SER A 72 -5.67 -8.42 7.58
N ILE A 73 -5.38 -8.78 8.82
CA ILE A 73 -5.28 -7.81 9.92
C ILE A 73 -4.07 -6.88 9.69
N ALA A 74 -2.92 -7.45 9.35
CA ALA A 74 -1.72 -6.66 9.06
C ALA A 74 -1.89 -5.81 7.79
N ALA A 75 -2.47 -6.38 6.74
CA ALA A 75 -2.75 -5.69 5.49
C ALA A 75 -3.68 -4.50 5.70
N TRP A 76 -4.69 -4.63 6.57
CA TRP A 76 -5.58 -3.52 6.91
C TRP A 76 -4.83 -2.31 7.45
N ALA A 77 -3.93 -2.51 8.41
CA ALA A 77 -3.13 -1.42 8.96
C ALA A 77 -2.18 -0.82 7.90
N ILE A 78 -1.51 -1.67 7.13
CA ILE A 78 -0.50 -1.24 6.15
C ILE A 78 -1.14 -0.49 4.98
N VAL A 79 -2.32 -0.90 4.51
CA VAL A 79 -2.98 -0.30 3.34
C VAL A 79 -3.82 0.92 3.72
N TRP A 80 -4.51 0.90 4.86
CA TRP A 80 -5.49 1.95 5.19
C TRP A 80 -4.99 2.97 6.21
N ILE A 81 -4.05 2.60 7.09
CA ILE A 81 -3.60 3.46 8.19
C ILE A 81 -2.26 4.12 7.85
N VAL A 82 -1.29 3.34 7.36
CA VAL A 82 0.07 3.85 7.13
C VAL A 82 0.11 4.97 6.08
N PRO A 83 -0.57 4.89 4.91
CA PRO A 83 -0.48 5.93 3.89
C PRO A 83 -0.97 7.31 4.33
N PRO A 84 -2.17 7.48 4.92
CA PRO A 84 -2.60 8.80 5.37
C PRO A 84 -1.69 9.35 6.48
N LEU A 85 -1.21 8.51 7.41
CA LEU A 85 -0.27 8.96 8.45
C LEU A 85 1.06 9.43 7.86
N ARG A 86 1.61 8.69 6.90
CA ARG A 86 2.86 9.06 6.21
C ARG A 86 2.72 10.35 5.43
N SER A 87 1.61 10.51 4.71
CA SER A 87 1.30 11.74 3.97
C SER A 87 1.26 12.96 4.90
N VAL A 88 0.50 12.89 6.00
CA VAL A 88 0.43 13.98 6.98
C VAL A 88 1.78 14.28 7.61
N TRP A 89 2.54 13.25 7.96
CA TRP A 89 3.86 13.41 8.56
C TRP A 89 4.85 14.10 7.62
N LEU A 90 4.92 13.66 6.35
CA LEU A 90 5.78 14.27 5.34
C LEU A 90 5.38 15.72 5.08
N HIS A 91 4.09 16.00 4.93
CA HIS A 91 3.59 17.36 4.73
C HIS A 91 3.98 18.31 5.87
N ARG A 92 3.78 17.88 7.12
CA ARG A 92 4.19 18.67 8.30
C ARG A 92 5.69 18.91 8.35
N ARG A 93 6.49 17.90 7.99
CA ARG A 93 7.96 18.01 7.96
C ARG A 93 8.44 18.99 6.91
N ASP A 94 7.86 18.94 5.72
CA ASP A 94 8.21 19.82 4.61
C ASP A 94 7.81 21.28 4.91
N LEU A 95 6.63 21.52 5.52
CA LEU A 95 6.23 22.84 6.00
C LEU A 95 7.18 23.41 7.07
N ALA A 96 7.62 22.58 8.01
CA ALA A 96 8.58 23.00 9.03
C ALA A 96 9.92 23.41 8.38
N ALA A 97 10.43 22.62 7.45
CA ALA A 97 11.66 22.91 6.73
C ALA A 97 11.58 24.25 5.96
N MET A 98 10.49 24.48 5.24
CA MET A 98 10.25 25.75 4.52
C MET A 98 10.22 26.95 5.47
N ARG A 99 9.56 26.84 6.64
CA ARG A 99 9.52 27.90 7.65
C ARG A 99 10.90 28.22 8.21
N HIS A 100 11.73 27.21 8.48
CA HIS A 100 13.11 27.40 8.93
C HIS A 100 13.96 28.09 7.86
N GLN A 101 13.82 27.66 6.60
CA GLN A 101 14.53 28.28 5.48
C GLN A 101 14.13 29.75 5.31
N ALA A 102 12.83 30.06 5.31
CA ALA A 102 12.32 31.43 5.21
C ALA A 102 12.86 32.35 6.32
N LYS A 103 12.88 31.87 7.58
CA LYS A 103 13.49 32.61 8.70
C LYS A 103 14.99 32.86 8.49
N SER A 104 15.72 31.86 7.98
CA SER A 104 17.16 31.99 7.72
C SER A 104 17.49 32.95 6.58
N VAL A 105 16.60 33.05 5.57
CA VAL A 105 16.74 33.99 4.45
C VAL A 105 16.45 35.41 4.93
N LYS A 106 15.34 35.61 5.67
CA LYS A 106 15.01 36.92 6.25
C LYS A 106 16.16 37.47 7.11
N LYS A 107 16.73 36.65 7.99
CA LYS A 107 17.88 37.03 8.83
C LYS A 107 19.12 37.44 8.02
N ARG A 108 19.30 36.92 6.79
CA ARG A 108 20.41 37.32 5.91
C ARG A 108 20.15 38.63 5.19
N ILE A 109 18.89 38.95 4.88
CA ILE A 109 18.51 40.22 4.25
C ILE A 109 18.59 41.37 5.26
N ASP A 110 18.24 41.11 6.52
CA ASP A 110 18.25 42.10 7.60
C ASP A 110 19.67 42.40 8.16
N ARG A 111 20.74 41.86 7.56
CA ARG A 111 22.15 42.05 7.93
C ARG A 111 22.88 42.85 6.87
#